data_AF-A0A5E6NF82-F1
#
_entry.id   AF-A0A5E6NF82-F1
#
_cell.length_a   1.000
_cell.length_b   1.000
_cell.length_c   1.000
_cell.angle_alpha   90.00
_cell.angle_beta   90.00
_cell.angle_gamma   90.00
#
_symmetry.space_group_name_H-M   'P 1'
#
loop_
_entity.id
_entity.type
_entity.pdbx_description
1 polymer ?
#
loop_
_entity_poly.entity_id
_entity_poly.type
_entity_poly.pdbx_seq_one_letter_code
_entity_poly.pdbx_strand_id
1 'polypeptide(L)'
;MEHVGALTIELFETETGLVVNEMAPRVHNSGHWSIEGANTSQFENHVRAITGMPLGDSVPTHPFCAMINVIGEIGDIETVLKLSNTHLHLYDKEERADRKLGHINITANSQAELDASIKQLKGFLP
;
A
#
# COMPACT_ATOMS: atom_id res chain seq x y z
N MET A 1 -13.07 17.87 14.81
CA MET A 1 -12.47 16.63 15.35
C MET A 1 -11.08 16.99 15.83
N GLU A 2 -10.74 16.68 17.09
CA GLU A 2 -9.38 16.78 17.63
C GLU A 2 -8.62 15.48 17.35
N HIS A 3 -8.51 15.13 16.05
CA HIS A 3 -7.97 13.82 15.64
C HIS A 3 -6.43 13.79 15.73
N VAL A 4 -5.89 12.66 16.20
CA VAL A 4 -4.46 12.41 16.30
C VAL A 4 -4.14 11.05 15.68
N GLY A 5 -3.10 11.00 14.84
CA GLY A 5 -2.72 9.79 14.10
C GLY A 5 -3.21 9.80 12.66
N ALA A 6 -2.82 8.78 11.90
CA ALA A 6 -3.32 8.54 10.55
C ALA A 6 -4.86 8.48 10.50
N LEU A 7 -5.42 9.10 9.46
CA LEU A 7 -6.82 9.08 9.08
C LEU A 7 -6.88 8.77 7.59
N THR A 8 -7.71 7.81 7.19
CA THR A 8 -7.98 7.54 5.78
C THR A 8 -9.42 7.86 5.45
N ILE A 9 -9.62 8.50 4.31
CA ILE A 9 -10.94 8.80 3.76
C ILE A 9 -10.98 8.19 2.37
N GLU A 10 -11.92 7.28 2.16
CA GLU A 10 -12.22 6.73 0.85
C GLU A 10 -13.25 7.61 0.16
N LEU A 11 -13.02 7.90 -1.11
CA LEU A 11 -13.84 8.80 -1.92
C LEU A 11 -14.28 8.06 -3.17
N PHE A 12 -15.53 8.28 -3.58
CA PHE A 12 -15.95 8.03 -4.95
C PHE A 12 -15.66 9.26 -5.80
N GLU A 13 -15.01 9.05 -6.94
CA GLU A 13 -14.92 10.05 -8.00
C GLU A 13 -16.17 9.96 -8.88
N THR A 14 -16.95 11.04 -8.92
CA THR A 14 -18.18 11.14 -9.71
C THR A 14 -18.07 12.26 -10.74
N GLU A 15 -18.97 12.30 -11.71
CA GLU A 15 -19.04 13.39 -12.70
C GLU A 15 -19.18 14.79 -12.05
N THR A 16 -19.76 14.85 -10.85
CA THR A 16 -19.98 16.11 -10.11
C THR A 16 -18.94 16.40 -9.04
N GLY A 17 -17.91 15.55 -8.91
CA GLY A 17 -16.83 15.70 -7.93
C GLY A 17 -16.72 14.54 -6.95
N LEU A 18 -15.94 14.75 -5.89
CA LEU A 18 -15.62 13.73 -4.90
C LEU A 18 -16.72 13.59 -3.85
N VAL A 19 -17.14 12.35 -3.59
CA VAL A 19 -18.12 12.00 -2.56
C VAL A 19 -17.46 11.10 -1.53
N VAL A 20 -17.61 11.41 -0.24
CA VAL A 20 -17.08 10.56 0.85
C VAL A 20 -17.83 9.23 0.86
N ASN A 21 -17.07 8.14 0.76
CA ASN A 21 -17.57 6.78 0.93
C ASN A 21 -17.44 6.34 2.40
N GLU A 22 -16.21 6.22 2.89
CA GLU A 22 -15.89 5.69 4.21
C GLU A 22 -14.75 6.48 4.85
N MET A 23 -14.69 6.47 6.18
CA MET A 23 -13.58 7.01 6.95
C MET A 23 -13.03 5.96 7.91
N ALA A 24 -11.71 5.75 7.90
CA ALA A 24 -11.01 4.87 8.81
C ALA A 24 -10.04 5.69 9.69
N PRO A 25 -10.31 5.84 11.00
CA PRO A 25 -9.45 6.57 11.94
C PRO A 25 -8.24 5.74 12.39
N ARG A 26 -7.50 5.22 11.41
CA ARG A 26 -6.34 4.35 11.57
C ARG A 26 -5.49 4.38 10.30
N VAL A 27 -4.32 3.75 10.36
CA VAL A 27 -3.61 3.31 9.15
C VAL A 27 -4.51 2.38 8.32
N HIS A 28 -4.37 2.43 7.01
CA HIS A 28 -5.30 1.81 6.07
C HIS A 28 -4.60 0.99 4.99
N ASN A 29 -5.33 0.00 4.45
CA ASN A 29 -4.79 -0.91 3.47
C ASN A 29 -4.28 -0.16 2.23
N SER A 30 -5.07 0.81 1.75
CA SER A 30 -4.71 1.64 0.59
C SER A 30 -3.46 2.48 0.78
N GLY A 31 -2.94 2.63 2.00
CA GLY A 31 -1.69 3.35 2.29
C GLY A 31 -0.45 2.46 2.41
N HIS A 32 -0.55 1.13 2.28
CA HIS A 32 0.60 0.23 2.50
C HIS A 32 1.77 0.49 1.53
N TRP A 33 1.50 1.00 0.32
CA TRP A 33 2.53 1.39 -0.64
C TRP A 33 3.53 2.42 -0.08
N SER A 34 3.10 3.23 0.90
CA SER A 34 3.95 4.26 1.53
C SER A 34 5.12 3.68 2.34
N ILE A 35 5.18 2.37 2.58
CA ILE A 35 6.31 1.73 3.27
C ILE A 35 7.59 1.89 2.42
N GLU A 36 7.51 1.65 1.10
CA GLU A 36 8.64 1.85 0.19
C GLU A 36 8.50 3.09 -0.70
N GLY A 37 7.28 3.53 -0.94
CA GLY A 37 6.98 4.59 -1.91
C GLY A 37 7.01 6.01 -1.36
N ALA A 38 7.19 6.23 -0.05
CA ALA A 38 7.21 7.57 0.57
C ALA A 38 8.38 7.74 1.54
N ASN A 39 8.85 8.99 1.69
CA ASN A 39 9.92 9.34 2.64
C ASN A 39 9.57 8.98 4.09
N THR A 40 8.29 8.97 4.45
CA THR A 40 7.78 8.53 5.75
C THR A 40 6.45 7.81 5.55
N SER A 41 6.40 6.53 5.94
CA SER A 41 5.20 5.71 5.77
C SER A 41 4.04 6.17 6.65
N GLN A 42 2.81 5.77 6.29
CA GLN A 42 1.64 6.03 7.14
C GLN A 42 1.79 5.46 8.56
N PHE A 43 2.57 4.39 8.73
CA PHE A 43 2.79 3.74 10.03
C PHE A 43 3.71 4.59 10.90
N GLU A 44 4.84 5.02 10.35
CA GLU A 44 5.76 5.88 11.07
C GLU A 44 5.07 7.22 11.42
N ASN A 45 4.38 7.84 10.46
CA ASN A 45 3.68 9.09 10.71
C ASN A 45 2.50 8.94 11.70
N HIS A 46 1.81 7.80 11.70
CA HIS A 46 0.82 7.51 12.74
C HIS A 46 1.49 7.46 14.13
N VAL A 47 2.61 6.75 14.28
CA VAL A 47 3.36 6.66 15.54
C VAL A 47 3.89 8.03 15.99
N ARG A 48 4.48 8.81 15.07
CA ARG A 48 4.99 10.16 15.36
C ARG A 48 3.87 11.07 15.86
N ALA A 49 2.71 11.04 15.21
CA ALA A 49 1.55 11.82 15.64
C ALA A 49 1.08 11.44 17.06
N ILE A 50 0.87 10.15 17.37
CA ILE A 50 0.36 9.73 18.69
C ILE A 50 1.38 9.89 19.82
N THR A 51 2.66 10.00 19.50
CA THR A 51 3.76 10.24 20.47
C THR A 51 4.16 11.70 20.59
N GLY A 52 3.52 12.61 19.83
CA GLY A 52 3.82 14.04 19.84
C GLY A 52 5.16 14.41 19.19
N MET A 53 5.73 13.53 18.39
CA MET A 53 6.93 13.83 17.59
C MET A 53 6.57 14.68 16.37
N PRO A 54 7.52 15.48 15.83
CA PRO A 54 7.33 16.15 14.54
C PRO A 54 6.97 15.13 13.46
N LEU A 55 6.05 15.44 12.54
CA LEU A 55 5.74 14.53 11.43
C LEU A 55 6.90 14.43 10.43
N GLY A 56 7.00 13.29 9.77
CA GLY A 56 7.94 13.04 8.69
C GLY A 56 7.39 13.49 7.34
N ASP A 57 8.31 13.79 6.44
CA ASP A 57 7.98 14.17 5.07
C ASP A 57 7.30 13.01 4.34
N SER A 58 6.16 13.28 3.70
CA SER A 58 5.37 12.28 2.97
C SER A 58 5.58 12.33 1.46
N VAL A 59 6.60 13.05 0.97
CA VAL A 59 6.93 13.09 -0.46
C VAL A 59 7.19 11.67 -0.98
N PRO A 60 6.60 11.29 -2.13
CA PRO A 60 6.89 10.01 -2.77
C PRO A 60 8.37 9.88 -3.14
N THR A 61 8.97 8.71 -2.87
CA THR A 61 10.37 8.40 -3.22
C THR A 61 10.52 8.06 -4.71
N HIS A 62 9.43 7.62 -5.34
CA HIS A 62 9.37 7.23 -6.75
C HIS A 62 8.15 7.88 -7.41
N PRO A 63 8.23 8.19 -8.71
CA PRO A 63 7.11 8.80 -9.45
C PRO A 63 5.92 7.84 -9.61
N PHE A 64 6.17 6.52 -9.61
CA PHE A 64 5.14 5.49 -9.75
C PHE A 64 5.29 4.43 -8.67
N CYS A 65 4.17 4.08 -8.04
CA CYS A 65 4.10 3.00 -7.06
C CYS A 65 2.80 2.20 -7.26
N ALA A 66 2.81 0.92 -6.93
CA ALA A 66 1.61 0.10 -6.83
C ALA A 66 1.66 -0.78 -5.59
N MET A 67 0.50 -1.24 -5.15
CA MET A 67 0.37 -2.25 -4.10
C MET A 67 -0.65 -3.30 -4.53
N ILE A 68 -0.28 -4.56 -4.40
CA ILE A 68 -1.12 -5.72 -4.70
C ILE A 68 -1.33 -6.50 -3.40
N ASN A 69 -2.58 -6.76 -3.02
CA ASN A 69 -2.85 -7.63 -1.86
C ASN A 69 -2.58 -9.09 -2.23
N VAL A 70 -2.03 -9.86 -1.29
CA VAL A 70 -1.95 -11.32 -1.37
C VAL A 70 -3.14 -11.90 -0.59
N ILE A 71 -4.08 -12.55 -1.28
CA ILE A 71 -5.37 -12.98 -0.73
C ILE A 71 -5.57 -14.48 -0.97
N GLY A 72 -6.04 -15.19 0.06
CA GLY A 72 -6.44 -16.60 -0.06
C GLY A 72 -5.26 -17.56 0.09
N GLU A 73 -4.28 -17.41 -0.79
CA GLU A 73 -3.05 -18.21 -0.91
C GLU A 73 -1.83 -17.31 -1.12
N ILE A 74 -0.65 -17.77 -0.72
CA ILE A 74 0.61 -17.01 -0.77
C ILE A 74 1.12 -16.84 -2.21
N GLY A 75 0.80 -17.78 -3.11
CA GLY A 75 1.20 -17.72 -4.51
C GLY A 75 2.70 -17.89 -4.77
N ASP A 76 3.15 -17.53 -5.98
CA ASP A 76 4.54 -17.67 -6.43
C ASP A 76 5.45 -16.54 -5.92
N ILE A 77 5.94 -16.69 -4.68
CA ILE A 77 6.83 -15.71 -4.05
C ILE A 77 8.18 -15.59 -4.76
N GLU A 78 8.65 -16.62 -5.46
CA GLU A 78 9.95 -16.56 -6.13
C GLU A 78 9.93 -15.54 -7.27
N THR A 79 8.83 -15.49 -8.03
CA THR A 79 8.66 -14.50 -9.09
C THR A 79 8.68 -13.07 -8.54
N VAL A 80 8.05 -12.85 -7.37
CA VAL A 80 8.13 -11.55 -6.68
C VAL A 80 9.59 -11.23 -6.33
N LEU A 81 10.26 -12.13 -5.61
CA LEU A 81 11.62 -11.88 -5.12
C LEU A 81 12.68 -11.72 -6.23
N LYS A 82 12.41 -12.21 -7.45
CA LYS A 82 13.29 -12.03 -8.63
C LYS A 82 13.19 -10.61 -9.24
N LEU A 83 12.09 -9.88 -9.00
CA LEU A 83 11.90 -8.52 -9.50
C LEU A 83 12.51 -7.51 -8.52
N SER A 84 13.56 -6.80 -8.95
CA SER A 84 14.33 -5.88 -8.10
C SER A 84 13.54 -4.70 -7.55
N ASN A 85 12.39 -4.38 -8.16
CA ASN A 85 11.55 -3.25 -7.80
C ASN A 85 10.28 -3.65 -7.05
N THR A 86 10.26 -4.87 -6.49
CA THR A 86 9.11 -5.37 -5.72
C THR A 86 9.52 -5.74 -4.31
N HIS A 87 8.58 -5.57 -3.38
CA HIS A 87 8.79 -5.73 -1.95
C HIS A 87 7.65 -6.57 -1.37
N LEU A 88 7.96 -7.81 -1.00
CA LEU A 88 6.99 -8.76 -0.45
C LEU A 88 6.86 -8.56 1.07
N HIS A 89 5.61 -8.40 1.53
CA HIS A 89 5.26 -8.25 2.94
C HIS A 89 4.23 -9.32 3.34
N LEU A 90 4.70 -10.42 3.92
CA LEU A 90 3.84 -11.48 4.46
C LEU A 90 3.52 -11.23 5.93
N TYR A 91 2.28 -11.49 6.33
CA TYR A 91 1.78 -11.21 7.69
C TYR A 91 1.85 -12.41 8.63
N ASP A 92 2.56 -13.47 8.25
CA ASP A 92 2.67 -14.72 9.02
C ASP A 92 1.28 -15.31 9.40
N LYS A 93 0.41 -15.41 8.38
CA LYS A 93 -0.96 -15.93 8.52
C LYS A 93 -1.11 -17.19 7.69
N GLU A 94 -1.77 -18.19 8.24
CA GLU A 94 -2.17 -19.39 7.50
C GLU A 94 -3.14 -19.06 6.35
N GLU A 95 -2.97 -19.78 5.24
CA GLU A 95 -3.81 -19.67 4.05
C GLU A 95 -5.26 -20.04 4.33
N ARG A 96 -6.18 -19.23 3.79
CA ARG A 96 -7.62 -19.42 3.91
C ARG A 96 -8.31 -18.53 2.90
N ALA A 97 -9.34 -19.04 2.23
CA ALA A 97 -10.19 -18.26 1.31
C ALA A 97 -10.53 -16.86 1.88
N ASP A 98 -10.41 -15.85 1.01
CA ASP A 98 -10.64 -14.42 1.27
C ASP A 98 -9.81 -13.78 2.40
N ARG A 99 -8.80 -14.48 2.93
CA ARG A 99 -7.92 -13.94 3.96
C ARG A 99 -6.80 -13.13 3.33
N LYS A 100 -6.59 -11.91 3.82
CA LYS A 100 -5.38 -11.13 3.51
C LYS A 100 -4.17 -11.73 4.21
N LEU A 101 -3.25 -12.28 3.42
CA LEU A 101 -2.04 -12.95 3.87
C LEU A 101 -0.81 -12.05 3.81
N GLY A 102 -0.85 -11.03 2.96
CA GLY A 102 0.24 -10.10 2.78
C GLY A 102 -0.09 -9.04 1.74
N HIS A 103 0.94 -8.33 1.30
CA HIS A 103 0.89 -7.46 0.14
C HIS A 103 2.26 -7.39 -0.54
N ILE A 104 2.26 -6.93 -1.78
CA ILE A 104 3.45 -6.66 -2.58
C ILE A 104 3.43 -5.19 -2.92
N ASN A 105 4.46 -4.45 -2.54
CA ASN A 105 4.68 -3.09 -3.02
C ASN A 105 5.59 -3.11 -4.24
N ILE A 106 5.33 -2.23 -5.20
CA ILE A 106 6.13 -2.07 -6.43
C ILE A 106 6.49 -0.60 -6.54
N THR A 107 7.76 -0.29 -6.76
CA THR A 107 8.26 1.07 -7.05
C THR A 107 8.76 1.13 -8.49
N ALA A 108 8.59 2.27 -9.16
CA ALA A 108 9.02 2.41 -10.55
C ALA A 108 9.34 3.86 -10.91
N ASN A 109 10.27 4.03 -11.83
CA ASN A 109 10.66 5.34 -12.36
C ASN A 109 9.84 5.74 -13.59
N SER A 110 9.04 4.83 -14.13
CA SER A 110 8.11 5.09 -15.24
C SER A 110 6.87 4.22 -15.17
N GLN A 111 5.77 4.68 -15.77
CA GLN A 111 4.55 3.87 -15.90
C GLN A 111 4.81 2.55 -16.63
N ALA A 112 5.63 2.56 -17.68
CA ALA A 112 5.94 1.35 -18.45
C ALA A 112 6.69 0.28 -17.63
N GLU A 113 7.60 0.71 -16.74
CA GLU A 113 8.27 -0.17 -15.79
C GLU A 113 7.28 -0.76 -14.78
N LEU A 114 6.39 0.07 -14.23
CA LEU A 114 5.34 -0.37 -13.30
C LEU A 114 4.45 -1.44 -13.96
N ASP A 115 3.95 -1.15 -15.16
CA ASP A 115 3.07 -2.05 -15.91
C ASP A 115 3.76 -3.37 -16.25
N ALA A 116 5.06 -3.33 -16.57
CA ALA A 116 5.86 -4.52 -16.83
C ALA A 116 5.96 -5.42 -15.59
N SER A 117 6.25 -4.85 -14.41
CA SER A 117 6.29 -5.60 -13.15
C SER A 117 4.90 -6.16 -12.77
N ILE A 118 3.83 -5.36 -12.88
CA ILE A 118 2.46 -5.82 -12.63
C ILE A 118 2.10 -7.00 -13.54
N LYS A 119 2.48 -6.94 -14.83
CA LYS A 119 2.23 -8.02 -15.79
C LYS A 119 2.92 -9.33 -15.39
N GLN A 120 4.13 -9.27 -14.85
CA GLN A 120 4.83 -10.46 -14.34
C GLN A 120 4.14 -11.02 -13.08
N LEU A 121 3.48 -10.15 -12.30
CA LEU A 121 2.74 -10.51 -11.08
C LEU A 121 1.26 -10.79 -11.31
N LYS A 122 0.82 -11.03 -12.55
CA LYS A 122 -0.60 -11.27 -12.89
C LYS A 122 -1.26 -12.39 -12.08
N GLY A 123 -0.49 -13.35 -11.57
CA GLY A 123 -1.01 -14.45 -10.74
C GLY A 123 -1.50 -14.01 -9.35
N PHE A 124 -1.16 -12.79 -8.92
CA PHE A 124 -1.62 -12.19 -7.67
C PHE A 124 -2.80 -11.23 -7.85
N LEU A 125 -3.21 -10.97 -9.09
CA LEU A 125 -4.35 -10.10 -9.40
C LEU A 125 -5.64 -10.93 -9.42
N PRO A 126 -6.78 -10.33 -9.05
CA PRO A 126 -8.09 -10.96 -9.15
C PRO A 126 -8.51 -11.26 -10.60
#